data_AF-A0A7S4BZ66-F1
#
_entry.id   AF-A0A7S4BZ66-F1
#
_cell.length_a   1.000
_cell.length_b   1.000
_cell.length_c   1.000
_cell.angle_alpha   90.00
_cell.angle_beta   90.00
_cell.angle_gamma   90.00
#
_symmetry.space_group_name_H-M   'P 1'
#
loop_
_entity.id
_entity.type
_entity.pdbx_description
1 polymer ?
#
loop_
_entity_poly.entity_id
_entity_poly.type
_entity_poly.pdbx_seq_one_letter_code
_entity_poly.pdbx_strand_id
1 'polypeptide(L)'
;GCGGDGGGGDLHDDATELAEGCVGRRSEAAEAMDPIAREAAAAMGAPATTAAAATAEVTSEAAAVATVMERTLYALRSLDLGLMLGDRAFRSEMLRAAEALETVVEAVREVGATGQAPSSTTDDNATAANASTMTPAFPTLTTTTSTTTCSTAAAFCLPTTSRPLSGGRIPQLRRPSLPFFYNECMVAARPALVLDLMDGWAARAKWDLSYLKRIAGHRTVPVERGANYLSDEFDEELMPLRKFISEFVERVPDRAEDRRYLAQHQLFDQLPRLRADIEVPDYCVLSLDDEGDDEEASLSGGDVRINAWFGPGGTVSPLHYDRSHNLLCQVRAAATMRFTKIRGQSSGMGTVFLCPRN
;
A
#
# COMPACT_ATOMS: atom_id res chain seq x y z
N GLY A 1 -31.42 18.80 64.65
CA GLY A 1 -31.66 17.35 64.64
C GLY A 1 -31.62 16.86 63.22
N CYS A 2 -30.95 15.71 63.03
CA CYS A 2 -30.79 14.89 61.81
C CYS A 2 -29.88 15.52 60.72
N GLY A 3 -28.74 14.96 60.30
CA GLY A 3 -28.16 13.61 60.44
C GLY A 3 -28.33 12.82 59.12
N GLY A 4 -27.23 12.49 58.44
CA GLY A 4 -27.20 11.65 57.23
C GLY A 4 -25.83 11.62 56.53
N ASP A 5 -25.09 10.53 56.78
CA ASP A 5 -23.73 10.17 56.34
C ASP A 5 -23.62 9.60 54.91
N GLY A 6 -22.40 9.61 54.38
CA GLY A 6 -21.82 8.58 53.48
C GLY A 6 -21.98 8.82 51.97
N GLY A 7 -20.95 8.68 51.12
CA GLY A 7 -19.56 8.33 51.30
C GLY A 7 -18.77 8.71 50.04
N GLY A 8 -17.61 9.35 50.23
CA GLY A 8 -16.59 9.48 49.20
C GLY A 8 -15.65 8.28 49.33
N GLY A 9 -15.67 7.41 48.34
CA GLY A 9 -14.78 6.25 48.23
C GLY A 9 -14.34 6.08 46.79
N ASP A 10 -13.03 6.21 46.60
CA ASP A 10 -12.18 5.50 45.65
C ASP A 10 -12.50 5.56 44.15
N LEU A 11 -12.08 6.68 43.53
CA LEU A 11 -11.71 6.73 42.11
C LEU A 11 -10.19 6.67 41.90
N HIS A 12 -9.41 6.40 42.96
CA HIS A 12 -7.95 6.31 42.90
C HIS A 12 -7.43 4.86 42.88
N ASP A 13 -8.22 3.89 43.34
CA ASP A 13 -7.81 2.48 43.38
C ASP A 13 -8.05 1.75 42.04
N ASP A 14 -9.12 2.08 41.29
CA ASP A 14 -9.39 1.47 39.97
C ASP A 14 -8.35 1.83 38.89
N ALA A 15 -7.73 3.00 38.98
CA ALA A 15 -6.67 3.42 38.04
C ALA A 15 -5.34 2.68 38.31
N THR A 16 -5.12 2.26 39.55
CA THR A 16 -3.91 1.57 39.97
C THR A 16 -3.99 0.08 39.61
N GLU A 17 -5.15 -0.55 39.75
CA GLU A 17 -5.37 -1.95 39.37
C GLU A 17 -5.31 -2.17 37.84
N LEU A 18 -5.79 -1.20 37.03
CA LEU A 18 -5.66 -1.22 35.57
C LEU A 18 -4.22 -0.96 35.08
N ALA A 19 -3.44 -0.17 35.83
CA ALA A 19 -2.03 0.08 35.54
C ALA A 19 -1.16 -1.15 35.88
N GLU A 20 -1.40 -1.82 37.00
CA GLU A 20 -0.71 -3.05 37.39
C GLU A 20 -1.04 -4.23 36.45
N GLY A 21 -2.30 -4.35 35.99
CA GLY A 21 -2.70 -5.32 34.97
C GLY A 21 -2.12 -5.05 33.57
N CYS A 22 -1.68 -3.82 33.28
CA CYS A 22 -0.95 -3.48 32.05
C CYS A 22 0.55 -3.72 32.17
N VAL A 23 1.14 -3.58 33.35
CA VAL A 23 2.55 -3.90 33.61
C VAL A 23 2.78 -5.41 33.63
N GLY A 24 1.85 -6.21 34.17
CA GLY A 24 1.90 -7.68 34.11
C GLY A 24 1.93 -8.22 32.67
N ARG A 25 1.06 -7.68 31.79
CA ARG A 25 0.99 -8.06 30.36
C ARG A 25 2.15 -7.55 29.51
N ARG A 26 2.88 -6.52 29.97
CA ARG A 26 4.16 -6.08 29.37
C ARG A 26 5.28 -7.08 29.63
N SER A 27 5.27 -7.79 30.77
CA SER A 27 6.30 -8.80 31.07
C SER A 27 6.07 -10.10 30.31
N GLU A 28 4.83 -10.57 30.18
CA GLU A 28 4.51 -11.82 29.49
C GLU A 28 4.78 -11.77 27.97
N ALA A 29 4.53 -10.62 27.33
CA ALA A 29 4.83 -10.44 25.91
C ALA A 29 6.34 -10.29 25.63
N ALA A 30 7.09 -9.68 26.56
CA ALA A 30 8.56 -9.57 26.46
C ALA A 30 9.26 -10.90 26.80
N GLU A 31 8.77 -11.65 27.79
CA GLU A 31 9.25 -12.99 28.13
C GLU A 31 8.87 -14.04 27.07
N ALA A 32 7.79 -13.85 26.30
CA ALA A 32 7.44 -14.72 25.17
C ALA A 32 8.34 -14.51 23.93
N MET A 33 9.03 -13.38 23.81
CA MET A 33 9.89 -13.06 22.66
C MET A 33 11.33 -13.58 22.77
N ASP A 34 11.86 -13.70 23.99
CA ASP A 34 13.23 -14.16 24.25
C ASP A 34 13.49 -15.65 23.91
N PRO A 35 12.60 -16.62 24.23
CA PRO A 35 12.82 -18.02 23.89
C PRO A 35 12.75 -18.29 22.38
N ILE A 36 11.93 -17.56 21.63
CA ILE A 36 11.81 -17.70 20.17
C ILE A 36 13.10 -17.23 19.47
N ALA A 37 13.69 -16.13 19.93
CA ALA A 37 14.97 -15.64 19.42
C ALA A 37 16.16 -16.57 19.78
N ARG A 38 16.10 -17.21 20.95
CA ARG A 38 17.15 -18.10 21.45
C ARG A 38 17.09 -19.51 20.85
N GLU A 39 15.90 -20.02 20.54
CA GLU A 39 15.70 -21.30 19.86
C GLU A 39 16.18 -21.24 18.41
N ALA A 40 16.03 -20.09 17.74
CA ALA A 40 16.61 -19.84 16.42
C ALA A 40 18.16 -19.81 16.40
N ALA A 41 18.79 -19.40 17.51
CA ALA A 41 20.26 -19.36 17.62
C ALA A 41 20.89 -20.72 17.95
N ALA A 42 20.17 -21.62 18.63
CA ALA A 42 20.67 -22.93 19.06
C ALA A 42 20.68 -23.99 17.95
N ALA A 43 19.88 -23.81 16.88
CA ALA A 43 19.80 -24.74 15.75
C ALA A 43 21.04 -24.75 14.83
N MET A 44 22.00 -23.83 15.02
CA MET A 44 23.14 -23.63 14.11
C MET A 44 24.43 -24.40 14.46
N GLY A 45 24.35 -25.53 15.18
CA GLY A 45 25.58 -26.26 15.55
C GLY A 45 25.41 -27.76 15.82
N ALA A 46 25.54 -28.60 14.80
CA ALA A 46 25.89 -30.02 14.94
C ALA A 46 26.45 -30.64 13.63
N PRO A 47 27.30 -31.69 13.70
CA PRO A 47 28.14 -32.16 12.60
C PRO A 47 27.51 -33.27 11.72
N ALA A 48 28.13 -33.47 10.56
CA ALA A 48 27.71 -34.26 9.39
C ALA A 48 27.08 -35.64 9.64
N THR A 49 25.89 -35.86 9.06
CA THR A 49 25.16 -37.14 9.00
C THR A 49 24.89 -37.60 7.57
N THR A 50 24.60 -38.89 7.42
CA THR A 50 24.40 -39.60 6.14
C THR A 50 23.26 -39.00 5.30
N ALA A 51 23.28 -39.20 3.97
CA ALA A 51 22.38 -38.53 3.02
C ALA A 51 20.87 -38.65 3.30
N ALA A 52 20.41 -39.70 4.00
CA ALA A 52 19.01 -39.86 4.42
C ALA A 52 18.66 -39.10 5.72
N ALA A 53 19.64 -38.95 6.63
CA ALA A 53 19.52 -38.12 7.82
C ALA A 53 19.62 -36.64 7.45
N ALA A 54 20.52 -36.28 6.53
CA ALA A 54 20.63 -34.93 5.98
C ALA A 54 19.35 -34.48 5.26
N THR A 55 18.67 -35.36 4.50
CA THR A 55 17.37 -35.01 3.91
C THR A 55 16.27 -34.88 4.96
N ALA A 56 16.22 -35.73 5.98
CA ALA A 56 15.26 -35.58 7.08
C ALA A 56 15.48 -34.29 7.89
N GLU A 57 16.73 -33.94 8.17
CA GLU A 57 17.15 -32.73 8.89
C GLU A 57 16.83 -31.46 8.08
N VAL A 58 17.11 -31.46 6.77
CA VAL A 58 16.70 -30.38 5.84
C VAL A 58 15.19 -30.24 5.74
N THR A 59 14.41 -31.34 5.74
CA THR A 59 12.94 -31.26 5.75
C THR A 59 12.37 -30.74 7.06
N SER A 60 13.03 -31.04 8.18
CA SER A 60 12.69 -30.52 9.52
C SER A 60 12.96 -29.02 9.62
N GLU A 61 14.11 -28.56 9.13
CA GLU A 61 14.50 -27.16 9.12
C GLU A 61 13.60 -26.32 8.22
N ALA A 62 13.26 -26.81 7.02
CA ALA A 62 12.31 -26.16 6.13
C ALA A 62 10.91 -26.04 6.74
N ALA A 63 10.44 -27.06 7.47
CA ALA A 63 9.17 -27.01 8.18
C ALA A 63 9.17 -26.01 9.35
N ALA A 64 10.29 -25.90 10.07
CA ALA A 64 10.47 -24.91 11.13
C ALA A 64 10.46 -23.49 10.56
N VAL A 65 11.22 -23.23 9.49
CA VAL A 65 11.25 -21.96 8.75
C VAL A 65 9.85 -21.55 8.27
N ALA A 66 9.08 -22.50 7.70
CA ALA A 66 7.70 -22.25 7.26
C ALA A 66 6.79 -21.87 8.44
N THR A 67 6.93 -22.56 9.58
CA THR A 67 6.15 -22.27 10.80
C THR A 67 6.48 -20.89 11.37
N VAL A 68 7.76 -20.50 11.40
CA VAL A 68 8.18 -19.16 11.84
C VAL A 68 7.59 -18.10 10.91
N MET A 69 7.71 -18.28 9.59
CA MET A 69 7.13 -17.35 8.61
C MET A 69 5.62 -17.19 8.82
N GLU A 70 4.87 -18.29 8.96
CA GLU A 70 3.42 -18.25 9.17
C GLU A 70 3.05 -17.46 10.43
N ARG A 71 3.71 -17.73 11.56
CA ARG A 71 3.48 -17.02 12.83
C ARG A 71 3.83 -15.55 12.72
N THR A 72 4.95 -15.21 12.08
CA THR A 72 5.37 -13.81 11.87
C THR A 72 4.36 -13.05 11.00
N LEU A 73 3.87 -13.66 9.92
CA LEU A 73 2.85 -13.06 9.05
C LEU A 73 1.50 -12.90 9.77
N TYR A 74 1.11 -13.85 10.62
CA TYR A 74 -0.09 -13.75 11.44
C TYR A 74 0.00 -12.60 12.47
N ALA A 75 1.15 -12.45 13.12
CA ALA A 75 1.40 -11.35 14.05
C ALA A 75 1.39 -9.99 13.32
N LEU A 76 2.04 -9.90 12.15
CA LEU A 76 2.00 -8.70 11.30
C LEU A 76 0.57 -8.33 10.89
N ARG A 77 -0.25 -9.31 10.48
CA ARG A 77 -1.66 -9.08 10.16
C ARG A 77 -2.43 -8.51 11.35
N SER A 78 -2.18 -9.02 12.56
CA SER A 78 -2.80 -8.51 13.78
C SER A 78 -2.41 -7.06 14.06
N LEU A 79 -1.13 -6.69 13.84
CA LEU A 79 -0.68 -5.31 13.97
C LEU A 79 -1.28 -4.41 12.88
N ASP A 80 -1.37 -4.88 11.64
CA ASP A 80 -1.99 -4.13 10.54
C ASP A 80 -3.47 -3.84 10.84
N LEU A 81 -4.22 -4.82 11.40
CA LEU A 81 -5.58 -4.62 11.89
C LEU A 81 -5.65 -3.56 12.99
N GLY A 82 -4.73 -3.60 13.95
CA GLY A 82 -4.61 -2.58 15.00
C GLY A 82 -4.30 -1.19 14.45
N LEU A 83 -3.45 -1.09 13.42
CA LEU A 83 -3.13 0.18 12.75
C LEU A 83 -4.30 0.74 11.95
N MET A 84 -5.14 -0.14 11.37
CA MET A 84 -6.32 0.24 10.59
C MET A 84 -7.51 0.65 11.45
N LEU A 85 -7.77 -0.09 12.53
CA LEU A 85 -9.00 0.03 13.33
C LEU A 85 -8.78 0.69 14.70
N GLY A 86 -7.53 0.75 15.17
CA GLY A 86 -7.19 1.21 16.51
C GLY A 86 -6.95 2.71 16.60
N ASP A 87 -6.97 3.19 17.84
CA ASP A 87 -6.65 4.57 18.17
C ASP A 87 -5.15 4.89 17.99
N ARG A 88 -4.81 6.18 17.92
CA ARG A 88 -3.45 6.68 17.73
C ARG A 88 -2.54 6.47 18.95
N ALA A 89 -3.09 6.24 20.15
CA ALA A 89 -2.33 6.13 21.40
C ALA A 89 -1.16 5.12 21.36
N PHE A 90 -1.32 3.98 20.67
CA PHE A 90 -0.29 2.91 20.60
C PHE A 90 0.32 2.75 19.20
N ARG A 91 0.09 3.73 18.32
CA ARG A 91 0.50 3.63 16.92
C ARG A 91 2.02 3.48 16.77
N SER A 92 2.78 4.25 17.55
CA SER A 92 4.25 4.20 17.52
C SER A 92 4.78 2.82 17.91
N GLU A 93 4.20 2.21 18.94
CA GLU A 93 4.54 0.88 19.43
C GLU A 93 4.20 -0.19 18.39
N MET A 94 3.00 -0.12 17.80
CA MET A 94 2.58 -1.04 16.75
C MET A 94 3.47 -0.95 15.51
N LEU A 95 3.88 0.27 15.11
CA LEU A 95 4.80 0.47 13.98
C LEU A 95 6.20 -0.09 14.27
N ARG A 96 6.75 0.11 15.48
CA ARG A 96 8.03 -0.50 15.88
C ARG A 96 7.96 -2.02 15.89
N ALA A 97 6.87 -2.59 16.44
CA ALA A 97 6.66 -4.03 16.43
C ALA A 97 6.55 -4.58 15.00
N ALA A 98 5.84 -3.87 14.12
CA ALA A 98 5.74 -4.25 12.71
C ALA A 98 7.13 -4.25 12.05
N GLU A 99 7.92 -3.19 12.22
CA GLU A 99 9.29 -3.11 11.68
C GLU A 99 10.21 -4.24 12.16
N ALA A 100 10.11 -4.62 13.44
CA ALA A 100 10.85 -5.76 13.99
C ALA A 100 10.44 -7.07 13.31
N LEU A 101 9.13 -7.32 13.16
CA LEU A 101 8.64 -8.52 12.46
C LEU A 101 8.96 -8.50 10.97
N GLU A 102 9.00 -7.34 10.31
CA GLU A 102 9.46 -7.21 8.93
C GLU A 102 10.92 -7.63 8.78
N THR A 103 11.77 -7.30 9.75
CA THR A 103 13.17 -7.75 9.78
C THR A 103 13.26 -9.28 9.86
N VAL A 104 12.38 -9.92 10.64
CA VAL A 104 12.28 -11.39 10.69
C VAL A 104 11.80 -11.96 9.36
N VAL A 105 10.79 -11.36 8.72
CA VAL A 105 10.31 -11.80 7.40
C VAL A 105 11.44 -11.80 6.37
N GLU A 106 12.26 -10.74 6.32
CA GLU A 106 13.39 -10.67 5.39
C GLU A 106 14.47 -11.71 5.72
N ALA A 107 14.85 -11.87 7.00
CA ALA A 107 15.83 -12.88 7.40
C ALA A 107 15.38 -14.31 7.04
N VAL A 108 14.11 -14.65 7.28
CA VAL A 108 13.56 -15.99 6.97
C VAL A 108 13.49 -16.21 5.45
N ARG A 109 13.23 -15.16 4.65
CA ARG A 109 13.28 -15.25 3.18
C ARG A 109 14.70 -15.52 2.67
N GLU A 110 15.71 -14.89 3.26
CA GLU A 110 17.11 -15.12 2.88
C GLU A 110 17.54 -16.56 3.17
N VAL A 111 17.23 -17.07 4.36
CA VAL A 111 17.51 -18.47 4.73
C VAL A 111 16.81 -19.44 3.75
N GLY A 112 15.52 -19.21 3.47
CA GLY A 112 14.77 -20.03 2.51
C GLY A 112 15.29 -19.97 1.07
N ALA A 113 15.88 -18.85 0.65
CA ALA A 113 16.51 -18.72 -0.67
C ALA A 113 17.85 -19.46 -0.75
N THR A 114 18.65 -19.46 0.33
CA THR A 114 19.95 -20.15 0.38
C THR A 114 19.83 -21.68 0.42
N GLY A 115 18.67 -22.22 0.80
CA GLY A 115 18.37 -23.67 0.75
C GLY A 115 18.01 -24.21 -0.64
N GLN A 116 17.88 -23.36 -1.67
CA GLN A 116 17.75 -23.81 -3.07
C GLN A 116 19.14 -24.01 -3.68
N ALA A 117 19.48 -25.26 -4.03
CA ALA A 117 20.72 -25.59 -4.72
C ALA A 117 20.87 -24.76 -6.02
N PRO A 118 22.07 -24.26 -6.36
CA PRO A 118 22.27 -23.52 -7.59
C PRO A 118 22.00 -24.43 -8.79
N SER A 119 21.08 -24.03 -9.67
CA SER A 119 20.96 -24.66 -10.98
C SER A 119 22.28 -24.46 -11.73
N SER A 120 22.99 -25.55 -11.95
CA SER A 120 24.28 -25.58 -12.64
C SER A 120 24.15 -24.97 -14.03
N THR A 121 24.76 -23.80 -14.21
CA THR A 121 25.25 -23.34 -15.50
C THR A 121 26.31 -24.34 -15.98
N THR A 122 26.02 -25.06 -17.05
CA THR A 122 27.07 -25.65 -17.89
C THR A 122 27.01 -24.97 -19.24
N ASP A 123 27.97 -24.06 -19.42
CA ASP A 123 28.46 -23.67 -20.74
C ASP A 123 29.07 -24.92 -21.38
N ASP A 124 28.62 -25.29 -22.58
CA ASP A 124 29.40 -26.11 -23.50
C ASP A 124 29.16 -25.59 -24.93
N ASN A 125 30.26 -25.13 -25.55
CA ASN A 125 30.29 -24.66 -26.92
C ASN A 125 31.31 -25.47 -27.74
N ALA A 126 30.92 -25.79 -28.99
CA ALA A 126 31.69 -26.33 -30.12
C ALA A 126 32.04 -27.84 -30.07
N THR A 127 31.99 -28.67 -31.12
CA THR A 127 32.02 -28.46 -32.58
C THR A 127 31.52 -29.73 -33.33
N ALA A 128 31.19 -29.59 -34.61
CA ALA A 128 30.54 -30.53 -35.54
C ALA A 128 31.30 -31.83 -35.94
N ALA A 129 30.55 -32.88 -36.34
CA ALA A 129 30.59 -33.54 -37.67
C ALA A 129 29.80 -34.90 -37.76
N ASN A 130 28.87 -34.97 -38.73
CA ASN A 130 28.37 -36.08 -39.58
C ASN A 130 28.39 -37.57 -39.12
N ALA A 131 27.22 -38.25 -39.16
CA ALA A 131 26.70 -38.98 -40.35
C ALA A 131 25.51 -39.95 -40.04
N SER A 132 24.40 -39.75 -40.78
CA SER A 132 23.42 -40.69 -41.37
C SER A 132 22.85 -41.91 -40.59
N THR A 133 21.51 -41.98 -40.42
CA THR A 133 20.60 -42.75 -41.32
C THR A 133 19.10 -42.73 -40.91
N MET A 134 18.25 -42.58 -41.96
CA MET A 134 16.85 -43.03 -42.16
C MET A 134 15.63 -42.34 -41.49
N THR A 135 14.95 -41.53 -42.31
CA THR A 135 13.52 -41.07 -42.26
C THR A 135 12.58 -42.05 -42.98
N PRO A 136 11.25 -42.01 -42.75
CA PRO A 136 10.30 -41.18 -43.55
C PRO A 136 9.12 -40.63 -42.69
N ALA A 137 8.18 -39.77 -43.12
CA ALA A 137 8.06 -38.64 -44.04
C ALA A 137 6.71 -37.93 -43.71
N PHE A 138 6.53 -36.68 -44.21
CA PHE A 138 5.32 -35.81 -44.25
C PHE A 138 5.16 -34.70 -43.18
N PRO A 139 4.59 -33.53 -43.55
CA PRO A 139 5.03 -32.59 -44.59
C PRO A 139 5.39 -31.20 -44.02
N THR A 140 6.29 -30.51 -44.71
CA THR A 140 6.78 -29.15 -44.43
C THR A 140 5.79 -28.09 -44.91
N LEU A 141 5.75 -26.90 -44.26
CA LEU A 141 5.88 -25.60 -44.95
C LEU A 141 6.14 -24.43 -43.97
N THR A 142 7.38 -23.93 -44.09
CA THR A 142 7.84 -22.53 -44.02
C THR A 142 7.72 -21.72 -42.72
N THR A 143 8.88 -21.55 -42.08
CA THR A 143 9.23 -20.40 -41.23
C THR A 143 9.59 -19.20 -42.10
N THR A 144 9.02 -18.03 -41.81
CA THR A 144 9.59 -16.73 -42.18
C THR A 144 9.97 -16.01 -40.89
N THR A 145 11.27 -15.82 -40.71
CA THR A 145 11.87 -14.98 -39.66
C THR A 145 11.59 -13.53 -39.99
N SER A 146 10.93 -12.81 -39.09
CA SER A 146 10.87 -11.35 -39.09
C SER A 146 11.19 -10.82 -37.71
N THR A 147 12.37 -10.22 -37.60
CA THR A 147 12.76 -9.26 -36.57
C THR A 147 11.80 -8.08 -36.61
N THR A 148 11.05 -7.86 -35.52
CA THR A 148 10.28 -6.62 -35.34
C THR A 148 10.65 -5.99 -34.01
N THR A 149 11.31 -4.85 -34.13
CA THR A 149 11.54 -3.84 -33.10
C THR A 149 10.27 -3.54 -32.32
N CYS A 150 10.33 -3.63 -30.99
CA CYS A 150 9.26 -3.21 -30.09
C CYS A 150 9.23 -1.68 -30.02
N SER A 151 8.40 -1.06 -30.86
CA SER A 151 7.97 0.32 -30.74
C SER A 151 6.56 0.41 -31.28
N THR A 152 5.59 0.56 -30.38
CA THR A 152 4.56 1.61 -30.47
C THR A 152 3.74 1.62 -29.19
N ALA A 153 3.66 2.79 -28.58
CA ALA A 153 2.66 3.14 -27.60
C ALA A 153 1.26 2.82 -28.17
N ALA A 154 0.60 1.80 -27.64
CA ALA A 154 -0.82 1.62 -27.87
C ALA A 154 -1.54 2.73 -27.10
N ALA A 155 -1.80 3.84 -27.78
CA ALA A 155 -2.74 4.85 -27.32
C ALA A 155 -4.09 4.15 -27.09
N PHE A 156 -4.50 4.09 -25.84
CA PHE A 156 -5.82 3.58 -25.46
C PHE A 156 -6.86 4.58 -25.98
N CYS A 157 -7.39 4.33 -27.18
CA CYS A 157 -8.51 5.09 -27.72
C CYS A 157 -9.77 4.75 -26.91
N LEU A 158 -10.23 5.73 -26.12
CA LEU A 158 -11.49 5.66 -25.38
C LEU A 158 -12.69 5.56 -26.34
N PRO A 159 -13.81 4.92 -25.93
CA PRO A 159 -15.06 5.02 -26.67
C PRO A 159 -15.51 6.48 -26.73
N THR A 160 -15.67 6.99 -27.96
CA THR A 160 -15.91 8.40 -28.34
C THR A 160 -17.30 8.93 -27.95
N THR A 161 -18.00 8.36 -26.97
CA THR A 161 -19.44 8.62 -26.75
C THR A 161 -19.78 9.42 -25.50
N SER A 162 -18.82 10.10 -24.85
CA SER A 162 -19.16 11.17 -23.90
C SER A 162 -18.86 12.53 -24.50
N ARG A 163 -19.88 13.13 -25.11
CA ARG A 163 -19.90 14.55 -25.47
C ARG A 163 -19.57 15.37 -24.21
N PRO A 164 -18.58 16.28 -24.22
CA PRO A 164 -18.25 17.07 -23.05
C PRO A 164 -19.47 17.90 -22.65
N LEU A 165 -19.93 17.74 -21.41
CA LEU A 165 -20.97 18.58 -20.82
C LEU A 165 -20.39 19.99 -20.63
N SER A 166 -20.55 20.87 -21.63
CA SER A 166 -20.42 22.34 -21.56
C SER A 166 -19.18 22.96 -20.87
N GLY A 167 -18.16 22.19 -20.51
CA GLY A 167 -17.06 22.62 -19.65
C GLY A 167 -15.73 22.67 -20.39
N GLY A 168 -14.96 23.75 -20.15
CA GLY A 168 -13.59 23.88 -20.65
C GLY A 168 -12.62 22.93 -19.96
N ARG A 169 -11.41 22.80 -20.51
CA ARG A 169 -10.30 22.10 -19.84
C ARG A 169 -9.96 22.79 -18.51
N ILE A 170 -9.58 22.01 -17.51
CA ILE A 170 -9.07 22.51 -16.23
C ILE A 170 -7.79 23.32 -16.49
N PRO A 171 -7.63 24.51 -15.88
CA PRO A 171 -6.42 25.31 -16.05
C PRO A 171 -5.18 24.55 -15.55
N GLN A 172 -4.08 24.67 -16.30
CA GLN A 172 -2.79 24.11 -15.92
C GLN A 172 -1.91 25.22 -15.34
N LEU A 173 -1.44 25.01 -14.12
CA LEU A 173 -0.62 25.96 -13.37
C LEU A 173 0.71 25.28 -13.03
N ARG A 174 1.84 25.90 -13.37
CA ARG A 174 3.16 25.43 -12.95
C ARG A 174 3.53 26.12 -11.65
N ARG A 175 3.62 25.36 -10.55
CA ARG A 175 4.01 25.84 -9.20
C ARG A 175 3.51 27.27 -8.89
N PRO A 176 2.17 27.51 -8.87
CA PRO A 176 1.64 28.83 -8.52
C PRO A 176 2.12 29.28 -7.14
N SER A 177 2.23 30.58 -6.90
CA SER A 177 2.55 31.07 -5.55
C SER A 177 1.42 30.75 -4.57
N LEU A 178 1.72 30.62 -3.27
CA LEU A 178 0.70 30.40 -2.24
C LEU A 178 -0.45 31.43 -2.31
N PRO A 179 -0.20 32.75 -2.44
CA PRO A 179 -1.28 33.73 -2.56
C PRO A 179 -2.11 33.56 -3.83
N PHE A 180 -1.49 33.18 -4.95
CA PHE A 180 -2.22 32.91 -6.18
C PHE A 180 -3.11 31.67 -6.02
N PHE A 181 -2.56 30.58 -5.49
CA PHE A 181 -3.29 29.34 -5.26
C PHE A 181 -4.46 29.56 -4.30
N TYR A 182 -4.24 30.30 -3.22
CA TYR A 182 -5.27 30.68 -2.26
C TYR A 182 -6.43 31.43 -2.93
N ASN A 183 -6.15 32.56 -3.58
CA ASN A 183 -7.20 33.43 -4.11
C ASN A 183 -7.87 32.86 -5.38
N GLU A 184 -7.06 32.43 -6.35
CA GLU A 184 -7.56 32.08 -7.69
C GLU A 184 -8.03 30.62 -7.79
N CYS A 185 -7.64 29.78 -6.83
CA CYS A 185 -7.95 28.35 -6.85
C CYS A 185 -8.84 27.96 -5.66
N MET A 186 -8.40 28.20 -4.41
CA MET A 186 -9.16 27.81 -3.21
C MET A 186 -10.40 28.68 -2.98
N VAL A 187 -10.22 30.00 -2.79
CA VAL A 187 -11.33 30.95 -2.54
C VAL A 187 -12.32 30.97 -3.71
N ALA A 188 -11.81 30.94 -4.94
CA ALA A 188 -12.65 30.91 -6.14
C ALA A 188 -13.34 29.55 -6.38
N ALA A 189 -13.01 28.51 -5.60
CA ALA A 189 -13.45 27.13 -5.77
C ALA A 189 -13.25 26.62 -7.22
N ARG A 190 -12.05 26.84 -7.76
CA ARG A 190 -11.69 26.49 -9.14
C ARG A 190 -10.68 25.34 -9.11
N PRO A 191 -11.02 24.15 -9.64
CA PRO A 191 -10.05 23.07 -9.76
C PRO A 191 -8.92 23.50 -10.70
N ALA A 192 -7.70 23.04 -10.41
CA ALA A 192 -6.52 23.31 -11.21
C ALA A 192 -5.62 22.07 -11.31
N LEU A 193 -4.92 21.95 -12.43
CA LEU A 193 -3.85 20.99 -12.63
C LEU A 193 -2.52 21.64 -12.22
N VAL A 194 -1.96 21.25 -11.08
CA VAL A 194 -0.71 21.79 -10.55
C VAL A 194 0.47 20.95 -11.05
N LEU A 195 1.17 21.47 -12.04
CA LEU A 195 2.33 20.85 -12.65
C LEU A 195 3.58 21.03 -11.79
N ASP A 196 4.54 20.10 -11.96
CA ASP A 196 5.87 20.13 -11.34
C ASP A 196 5.86 20.06 -9.79
N LEU A 197 4.72 19.79 -9.15
CA LEU A 197 4.61 19.77 -7.69
C LEU A 197 5.31 18.56 -7.05
N MET A 198 5.23 17.41 -7.72
CA MET A 198 5.76 16.14 -7.20
C MET A 198 7.18 15.84 -7.70
N ASP A 199 7.92 16.82 -8.24
CA ASP A 199 9.26 16.55 -8.81
C ASP A 199 10.26 16.02 -7.78
N GLY A 200 10.14 16.42 -6.51
CA GLY A 200 10.98 15.92 -5.41
C GLY A 200 10.60 14.52 -4.90
N TRP A 201 9.42 14.01 -5.24
CA TRP A 201 8.93 12.76 -4.64
C TRP A 201 9.72 11.54 -5.13
N ALA A 202 10.42 10.88 -4.20
CA ALA A 202 11.14 9.64 -4.48
C ALA A 202 10.22 8.54 -5.03
N ALA A 203 8.93 8.55 -4.66
CA ALA A 203 7.90 7.65 -5.16
C ALA A 203 7.85 7.57 -6.69
N ARG A 204 8.10 8.69 -7.40
CA ARG A 204 8.07 8.73 -8.87
C ARG A 204 9.14 7.87 -9.52
N ALA A 205 10.31 7.78 -8.87
CA ALA A 205 11.41 6.96 -9.32
C ALA A 205 11.27 5.52 -8.79
N LYS A 206 10.98 5.37 -7.49
CA LYS A 206 11.07 4.10 -6.77
C LYS A 206 9.89 3.17 -6.98
N TRP A 207 8.66 3.69 -7.05
CA TRP A 207 7.48 2.83 -6.93
C TRP A 207 7.17 2.12 -8.25
N ASP A 208 7.56 0.87 -8.38
CA ASP A 208 7.01 -0.06 -9.35
C ASP A 208 6.38 -1.26 -8.63
N LEU A 209 5.67 -2.12 -9.36
CA LEU A 209 4.97 -3.26 -8.76
C LEU A 209 5.94 -4.21 -8.04
N SER A 210 7.17 -4.36 -8.54
CA SER A 210 8.22 -5.19 -7.92
C SER A 210 8.73 -4.57 -6.62
N TYR A 211 8.98 -3.27 -6.60
CA TYR A 211 9.35 -2.50 -5.42
C TYR A 211 8.28 -2.62 -4.34
N LEU A 212 7.00 -2.34 -4.68
CA LEU A 212 5.89 -2.40 -3.73
C LEU A 212 5.71 -3.82 -3.14
N LYS A 213 5.76 -4.86 -4.01
CA LYS A 213 5.74 -6.26 -3.56
C LYS A 213 6.91 -6.58 -2.64
N ARG A 214 8.11 -6.08 -2.92
CA ARG A 214 9.31 -6.35 -2.12
C ARG A 214 9.20 -5.70 -0.75
N ILE A 215 8.89 -4.40 -0.67
CA ILE A 215 8.98 -3.67 0.60
C ILE A 215 7.75 -3.82 1.50
N ALA A 216 6.57 -4.11 0.93
CA ALA A 216 5.31 -4.10 1.68
C ALA A 216 4.36 -5.25 1.29
N GLY A 217 4.80 -6.20 0.47
CA GLY A 217 3.93 -7.25 -0.06
C GLY A 217 3.30 -8.17 1.00
N HIS A 218 3.93 -8.31 2.17
CA HIS A 218 3.42 -9.08 3.32
C HIS A 218 2.40 -8.31 4.17
N ARG A 219 2.22 -7.01 3.93
CA ARG A 219 1.34 -6.15 4.73
C ARG A 219 -0.11 -6.32 4.29
N THR A 220 -1.01 -6.38 5.24
CA THR A 220 -2.45 -6.58 5.01
C THR A 220 -3.11 -5.26 4.69
N VAL A 221 -3.86 -5.19 3.59
CA VAL A 221 -4.53 -3.97 3.12
C VAL A 221 -6.01 -4.23 2.87
N PRO A 222 -6.88 -3.21 3.05
CA PRO A 222 -8.28 -3.27 2.65
C PRO A 222 -8.40 -3.04 1.15
N VAL A 223 -9.27 -3.82 0.51
CA VAL A 223 -9.46 -3.80 -0.93
C VAL A 223 -10.95 -3.92 -1.24
N GLU A 224 -11.47 -2.92 -1.92
CA GLU A 224 -12.84 -2.92 -2.44
C GLU A 224 -12.99 -3.95 -3.55
N ARG A 225 -14.11 -4.69 -3.51
CA ARG A 225 -14.61 -5.57 -4.57
C ARG A 225 -15.89 -4.98 -5.16
N GLY A 226 -16.13 -5.29 -6.43
CA GLY A 226 -17.32 -4.85 -7.16
C GLY A 226 -16.95 -3.81 -8.22
N ALA A 227 -17.93 -3.41 -9.03
CA ALA A 227 -17.69 -2.44 -10.09
C ALA A 227 -17.36 -1.04 -9.55
N ASN A 228 -17.93 -0.69 -8.39
CA ASN A 228 -17.65 0.50 -7.58
C ASN A 228 -18.45 0.44 -6.26
N TYR A 229 -18.26 1.41 -5.36
CA TYR A 229 -18.95 1.46 -4.07
C TYR A 229 -20.49 1.64 -4.12
N LEU A 230 -21.09 1.85 -5.30
CA LEU A 230 -22.55 1.89 -5.48
C LEU A 230 -23.12 0.59 -6.05
N SER A 231 -22.29 -0.43 -6.37
CA SER A 231 -22.79 -1.72 -6.88
C SER A 231 -23.34 -2.60 -5.76
N ASP A 232 -24.33 -3.43 -6.08
CA ASP A 232 -24.92 -4.38 -5.12
C ASP A 232 -23.90 -5.43 -4.63
N GLU A 233 -22.89 -5.73 -5.44
CA GLU A 233 -21.80 -6.66 -5.12
C GLU A 233 -20.63 -6.00 -4.38
N PHE A 234 -20.79 -4.74 -3.95
CA PHE A 234 -19.74 -4.04 -3.22
C PHE A 234 -19.45 -4.72 -1.88
N ASP A 235 -18.17 -4.97 -1.64
CA ASP A 235 -17.67 -5.55 -0.39
C ASP A 235 -16.22 -5.10 -0.17
N GLU A 236 -15.72 -5.21 1.05
CA GLU A 236 -14.33 -4.94 1.41
C GLU A 236 -13.65 -6.22 1.91
N GLU A 237 -12.54 -6.59 1.26
CA GLU A 237 -11.74 -7.75 1.63
C GLU A 237 -10.37 -7.31 2.15
N LEU A 238 -9.90 -7.93 3.25
CA LEU A 238 -8.53 -7.78 3.72
C LEU A 238 -7.63 -8.84 3.08
N MET A 239 -6.54 -8.41 2.46
CA MET A 239 -5.57 -9.32 1.87
C MET A 239 -4.13 -8.80 1.92
N PRO A 240 -3.11 -9.66 1.81
CA PRO A 240 -1.74 -9.21 1.62
C PRO A 240 -1.60 -8.37 0.35
N LEU A 241 -0.85 -7.26 0.41
CA LEU A 241 -0.61 -6.38 -0.72
C LEU A 241 0.00 -7.12 -1.92
N ARG A 242 0.86 -8.13 -1.67
CA ARG A 242 1.41 -8.99 -2.73
C ARG A 242 0.32 -9.77 -3.47
N LYS A 243 -0.67 -10.31 -2.75
CA LYS A 243 -1.81 -11.03 -3.35
C LYS A 243 -2.59 -10.07 -4.23
N PHE A 244 -2.95 -8.90 -3.69
CA PHE A 244 -3.64 -7.85 -4.44
C PHE A 244 -2.93 -7.50 -5.75
N ILE A 245 -1.62 -7.21 -5.68
CA ILE A 245 -0.82 -6.86 -6.86
C ILE A 245 -0.79 -8.02 -7.88
N SER A 246 -0.48 -9.23 -7.42
CA SER A 246 -0.21 -10.37 -8.31
C SER A 246 -1.48 -10.92 -8.97
N GLU A 247 -2.61 -10.85 -8.28
CA GLU A 247 -3.88 -11.44 -8.75
C GLU A 247 -4.76 -10.43 -9.48
N PHE A 248 -4.70 -9.14 -9.13
CA PHE A 248 -5.67 -8.16 -9.63
C PHE A 248 -5.06 -6.96 -10.35
N VAL A 249 -3.79 -6.63 -10.09
CA VAL A 249 -3.11 -5.50 -10.76
C VAL A 249 -2.29 -5.97 -11.95
N GLU A 250 -1.49 -7.03 -11.78
CA GLU A 250 -0.70 -7.63 -12.87
C GLU A 250 -1.58 -8.45 -13.82
N ARG A 251 -2.64 -9.05 -13.28
CA ARG A 251 -3.64 -9.82 -14.03
C ARG A 251 -4.97 -9.08 -13.98
N VAL A 252 -5.09 -8.05 -14.80
CA VAL A 252 -6.28 -7.19 -14.82
C VAL A 252 -7.51 -8.02 -15.20
N PRO A 253 -8.55 -8.10 -14.35
CA PRO A 253 -9.79 -8.78 -14.70
C PRO A 253 -10.53 -8.08 -15.84
N ASP A 254 -11.06 -8.86 -16.78
CA ASP A 254 -11.86 -8.35 -17.90
C ASP A 254 -13.17 -7.71 -17.42
N ARG A 255 -13.85 -8.39 -16.48
CA ARG A 255 -15.12 -7.96 -15.89
C ARG A 255 -14.89 -6.90 -14.83
N ALA A 256 -15.73 -5.86 -14.82
CA ALA A 256 -15.61 -4.77 -13.86
C ALA A 256 -15.89 -5.24 -12.42
N GLU A 257 -16.87 -6.13 -12.24
CA GLU A 257 -17.25 -6.70 -10.94
C GLU A 257 -16.13 -7.50 -10.26
N ASP A 258 -15.22 -8.06 -11.06
CA ASP A 258 -14.10 -8.87 -10.58
C ASP A 258 -12.86 -8.02 -10.25
N ARG A 259 -12.89 -6.72 -10.56
CA ARG A 259 -11.80 -5.81 -10.21
C ARG A 259 -11.68 -5.66 -8.70
N ARG A 260 -10.51 -5.22 -8.30
CA ARG A 260 -10.17 -4.93 -6.92
C ARG A 260 -9.51 -3.57 -6.85
N TYR A 261 -9.89 -2.78 -5.85
CA TYR A 261 -9.42 -1.42 -5.71
C TYR A 261 -9.05 -1.12 -4.27
N LEU A 262 -7.77 -0.88 -4.00
CA LEU A 262 -7.35 -0.28 -2.73
C LEU A 262 -7.65 1.21 -2.84
N ALA A 263 -8.75 1.63 -2.24
CA ALA A 263 -9.23 3.01 -2.32
C ALA A 263 -9.34 3.62 -0.93
N GLN A 264 -9.08 4.92 -0.84
CA GLN A 264 -9.31 5.75 0.35
C GLN A 264 -8.64 5.21 1.64
N HIS A 265 -7.58 4.43 1.52
CA HIS A 265 -6.87 3.85 2.67
C HIS A 265 -5.72 4.75 3.12
N GLN A 266 -5.56 4.95 4.44
CA GLN A 266 -4.42 5.66 5.05
C GLN A 266 -3.16 4.78 5.02
N LEU A 267 -2.77 4.33 3.82
CA LEU A 267 -1.70 3.36 3.61
C LEU A 267 -0.35 3.82 4.18
N PHE A 268 -0.10 5.14 4.16
CA PHE A 268 1.17 5.72 4.61
C PHE A 268 1.32 5.74 6.13
N ASP A 269 0.21 5.74 6.85
CA ASP A 269 0.19 5.60 8.30
C ASP A 269 0.57 4.19 8.73
N GLN A 270 0.18 3.21 7.92
CA GLN A 270 0.53 1.81 8.10
C GLN A 270 1.96 1.50 7.63
N LEU A 271 2.44 2.20 6.58
CA LEU A 271 3.70 1.91 5.89
C LEU A 271 4.66 3.12 5.89
N PRO A 272 5.42 3.35 7.00
CA PRO A 272 6.35 4.47 7.11
C PRO A 272 7.41 4.54 5.99
N ARG A 273 7.84 3.38 5.48
CA ARG A 273 8.79 3.31 4.34
C ARG A 273 8.23 3.92 3.05
N LEU A 274 6.93 3.79 2.81
CA LEU A 274 6.25 4.45 1.69
C LEU A 274 5.95 5.92 2.01
N ARG A 275 5.62 6.24 3.26
CA ARG A 275 5.42 7.62 3.71
C ARG A 275 6.65 8.50 3.49
N ALA A 276 7.85 7.94 3.62
CA ALA A 276 9.12 8.62 3.37
C ALA A 276 9.38 8.92 1.89
N ASP A 277 8.63 8.31 0.96
CA ASP A 277 8.80 8.50 -0.48
C ASP A 277 7.97 9.66 -1.06
N ILE A 278 7.12 10.30 -0.22
CA ILE A 278 6.21 11.38 -0.58
C ILE A 278 6.36 12.57 0.38
N GLU A 279 6.01 13.76 -0.10
CA GLU A 279 6.04 15.00 0.68
C GLU A 279 4.64 15.60 0.78
N VAL A 280 4.33 16.31 1.87
CA VAL A 280 3.10 17.08 1.97
C VAL A 280 3.30 18.37 1.19
N PRO A 281 2.48 18.69 0.17
CA PRO A 281 2.67 19.92 -0.58
C PRO A 281 2.44 21.18 0.26
N ASP A 282 3.23 22.22 0.03
CA ASP A 282 3.18 23.48 0.79
C ASP A 282 1.78 24.12 0.83
N TYR A 283 0.95 23.91 -0.21
CA TYR A 283 -0.42 24.43 -0.25
C TYR A 283 -1.32 23.90 0.87
N CYS A 284 -0.97 22.76 1.49
CA CYS A 284 -1.71 22.22 2.63
C CYS A 284 -1.60 23.08 3.90
N VAL A 285 -0.71 24.08 3.93
CA VAL A 285 -0.66 25.08 5.03
C VAL A 285 -1.81 26.10 4.96
N LEU A 286 -2.51 26.17 3.82
CA LEU A 286 -3.58 27.15 3.60
C LEU A 286 -4.92 26.60 4.10
N SER A 287 -5.64 27.39 4.88
CA SER A 287 -7.02 27.12 5.32
C SER A 287 -7.98 28.19 4.82
N LEU A 288 -9.22 27.80 4.49
CA LEU A 288 -10.33 28.74 4.26
C LEU A 288 -11.16 28.98 5.51
N ASP A 289 -10.84 28.30 6.60
CA ASP A 289 -11.51 28.45 7.89
C ASP A 289 -11.08 29.80 8.48
N ASP A 290 -12.06 30.70 8.62
CA ASP A 290 -11.90 32.03 9.22
C ASP A 290 -11.57 31.86 10.71
N GLU A 291 -10.74 32.75 11.26
CA GLU A 291 -10.36 32.74 12.68
C GLU A 291 -11.60 32.95 13.57
N GLY A 292 -12.24 31.85 13.96
CA GLY A 292 -13.40 31.80 14.83
C GLY A 292 -13.24 30.69 15.87
N ASP A 293 -12.73 31.07 17.03
CA ASP A 293 -12.88 30.47 18.37
C ASP A 293 -12.54 28.97 18.59
N ASP A 294 -12.00 28.24 17.62
CA ASP A 294 -11.42 26.91 17.83
C ASP A 294 -9.88 26.99 17.80
N GLU A 295 -9.27 27.64 18.80
CA GLU A 295 -7.81 27.74 19.04
C GLU A 295 -7.10 26.35 19.07
N GLU A 296 -7.85 25.26 19.24
CA GLU A 296 -7.31 23.90 19.22
C GLU A 296 -7.02 23.39 17.80
N ALA A 297 -7.71 23.92 16.77
CA ALA A 297 -7.51 23.54 15.36
C ALA A 297 -6.36 24.32 14.69
N SER A 298 -6.06 25.53 15.18
CA SER A 298 -5.00 26.40 14.64
C SER A 298 -3.62 26.14 15.28
N LEU A 299 -3.57 25.64 16.52
CA LEU A 299 -2.32 25.33 17.24
C LEU A 299 -1.84 23.87 17.07
N SER A 300 -2.71 22.97 16.63
CA SER A 300 -2.35 21.65 16.10
C SER A 300 -2.35 21.77 14.58
N GLY A 301 -1.22 22.10 13.96
CA GLY A 301 -1.06 22.16 12.50
C GLY A 301 -1.78 20.99 11.82
N GLY A 302 -2.99 21.26 11.30
CA GLY A 302 -4.03 20.25 11.09
C GLY A 302 -3.49 19.05 10.33
N ASP A 303 -3.56 17.86 10.96
CA ASP A 303 -2.96 16.66 10.42
C ASP A 303 -3.55 16.34 9.04
N VAL A 304 -2.75 16.57 7.99
CA VAL A 304 -3.15 16.35 6.60
C VAL A 304 -3.44 14.87 6.43
N ARG A 305 -4.70 14.52 6.16
CA ARG A 305 -5.08 13.12 5.90
C ARG A 305 -4.52 12.68 4.55
N ILE A 306 -3.64 11.68 4.56
CA ILE A 306 -3.02 11.15 3.35
C ILE A 306 -3.57 9.75 3.05
N ASN A 307 -4.34 9.65 1.99
CA ASN A 307 -4.88 8.38 1.51
C ASN A 307 -4.16 7.91 0.24
N ALA A 308 -4.20 6.60 0.01
CA ALA A 308 -3.74 5.96 -1.22
C ALA A 308 -4.91 5.43 -2.04
N TRP A 309 -4.75 5.50 -3.36
CA TRP A 309 -5.60 4.87 -4.34
C TRP A 309 -4.71 4.04 -5.27
N PHE A 310 -4.96 2.74 -5.32
CA PHE A 310 -4.16 1.80 -6.09
C PHE A 310 -5.03 0.67 -6.64
N GLY A 311 -4.99 0.48 -7.95
CA GLY A 311 -5.74 -0.58 -8.62
C GLY A 311 -5.37 -0.74 -10.09
N PRO A 312 -5.95 -1.74 -10.76
CA PRO A 312 -5.76 -1.97 -12.18
C PRO A 312 -6.41 -0.88 -13.04
N GLY A 313 -6.15 -0.93 -14.34
CA GLY A 313 -6.86 -0.08 -15.30
C GLY A 313 -8.38 -0.29 -15.23
N GLY A 314 -9.12 0.82 -15.22
CA GLY A 314 -10.58 0.80 -15.26
C GLY A 314 -11.27 0.68 -13.89
N THR A 315 -10.57 0.86 -12.76
CA THR A 315 -11.24 1.16 -11.50
C THR A 315 -12.03 2.46 -11.61
N VAL A 316 -13.16 2.55 -10.91
CA VAL A 316 -14.07 3.68 -10.97
C VAL A 316 -14.45 4.12 -9.56
N SER A 317 -14.21 5.39 -9.26
CA SER A 317 -14.88 6.10 -8.17
C SER A 317 -16.04 6.90 -8.76
N PRO A 318 -17.31 6.53 -8.48
CA PRO A 318 -18.49 7.28 -8.90
C PRO A 318 -18.43 8.76 -8.53
N LEU A 319 -19.30 9.56 -9.17
CA LEU A 319 -19.37 11.00 -8.90
C LEU A 319 -19.80 11.25 -7.44
N HIS A 320 -18.97 11.96 -6.69
CA HIS A 320 -19.20 12.37 -5.31
C HIS A 320 -18.59 13.75 -5.04
N TYR A 321 -18.71 14.21 -3.80
CA TYR A 321 -18.04 15.39 -3.29
C TYR A 321 -17.41 15.08 -1.94
N ASP A 322 -16.34 15.80 -1.61
CA ASP A 322 -15.66 15.71 -0.32
C ASP A 322 -15.87 16.98 0.50
N ARG A 323 -15.79 16.84 1.82
CA ARG A 323 -15.88 17.99 2.75
C ARG A 323 -14.58 18.80 2.79
N SER A 324 -13.43 18.15 2.62
CA SER A 324 -12.11 18.78 2.71
C SER A 324 -11.54 19.12 1.32
N HIS A 325 -10.72 20.16 1.24
CA HIS A 325 -9.89 20.40 0.04
C HIS A 325 -8.91 19.24 -0.19
N ASN A 326 -8.68 18.89 -1.45
CA ASN A 326 -7.90 17.71 -1.82
C ASN A 326 -6.80 18.05 -2.83
N LEU A 327 -5.60 17.53 -2.58
CA LEU A 327 -4.53 17.44 -3.57
C LEU A 327 -4.41 15.98 -4.02
N LEU A 328 -4.93 15.67 -5.21
CA LEU A 328 -4.83 14.32 -5.78
C LEU A 328 -3.55 14.19 -6.61
N CYS A 329 -2.63 13.37 -6.12
CA CYS A 329 -1.27 13.25 -6.63
C CYS A 329 -1.07 11.97 -7.45
N GLN A 330 -0.86 12.09 -8.76
CA GLN A 330 -0.75 10.96 -9.68
C GLN A 330 0.70 10.46 -9.82
N VAL A 331 1.08 9.41 -9.10
CA VAL A 331 2.44 8.86 -9.15
C VAL A 331 2.69 7.97 -10.39
N ARG A 332 1.73 7.10 -10.75
CA ARG A 332 1.83 6.15 -11.88
C ARG A 332 0.54 6.13 -12.70
N ALA A 333 0.64 5.75 -13.97
CA ALA A 333 -0.47 5.66 -14.93
C ALA A 333 -1.24 6.99 -15.16
N ALA A 334 -2.30 6.92 -15.96
CA ALA A 334 -3.19 8.04 -16.27
C ALA A 334 -4.59 7.78 -15.70
N ALA A 335 -5.24 8.83 -15.21
CA ALA A 335 -6.61 8.81 -14.73
C ALA A 335 -7.47 9.83 -15.50
N THR A 336 -8.74 9.49 -15.74
CA THR A 336 -9.72 10.42 -16.31
C THR A 336 -10.62 10.93 -15.20
N MET A 337 -10.74 12.24 -15.07
CA MET A 337 -11.53 12.87 -14.01
C MET A 337 -12.54 13.86 -14.59
N ARG A 338 -13.71 13.95 -13.96
CA ARG A 338 -14.78 14.90 -14.33
C ARG A 338 -15.16 15.70 -13.10
N PHE A 339 -15.23 17.02 -13.26
CA PHE A 339 -15.63 17.95 -12.21
C PHE A 339 -16.95 18.62 -12.59
N THR A 340 -17.87 18.68 -11.63
CA THR A 340 -19.17 19.32 -11.80
C THR A 340 -19.30 20.41 -10.74
N LYS A 341 -19.58 21.64 -11.16
CA LYS A 341 -19.87 22.74 -10.23
C LYS A 341 -21.28 22.55 -9.66
N ILE A 342 -21.39 22.47 -8.34
CA ILE A 342 -22.67 22.47 -7.64
C ILE A 342 -23.16 23.92 -7.55
N ARG A 343 -24.35 24.21 -8.11
CA ARG A 343 -24.93 25.57 -8.10
C ARG A 343 -25.64 25.83 -6.77
N GLY A 344 -25.43 27.02 -6.20
CA GLY A 344 -26.20 27.51 -5.04
C GLY A 344 -25.63 27.19 -3.67
N GLN A 345 -24.37 26.76 -3.56
CA GLN A 345 -23.72 26.51 -2.27
C GLN A 345 -22.67 27.58 -1.96
N SER A 346 -22.74 28.10 -0.74
CA SER A 346 -21.75 28.99 -0.11
C SER A 346 -20.48 28.22 0.28
N SER A 347 -19.39 28.97 0.48
CA SER A 347 -18.06 28.54 0.93
C SER A 347 -18.04 27.33 1.90
N GLY A 348 -17.06 26.44 1.72
CA GLY A 348 -16.83 25.28 2.61
C GLY A 348 -16.72 23.91 1.91
N MET A 349 -16.71 23.85 0.58
CA MET A 349 -16.52 22.59 -0.15
C MET A 349 -15.08 22.40 -0.63
N GLY A 350 -14.62 21.16 -0.49
CA GLY A 350 -13.34 20.71 -0.99
C GLY A 350 -13.17 20.95 -2.49
N THR A 351 -12.15 21.73 -2.85
CA THR A 351 -11.69 21.80 -4.23
C THR A 351 -10.61 20.75 -4.45
N VAL A 352 -10.73 19.99 -5.54
CA VAL A 352 -9.74 18.99 -5.93
C VAL A 352 -8.74 19.63 -6.90
N PHE A 353 -7.47 19.53 -6.55
CA PHE A 353 -6.36 19.92 -7.40
C PHE A 353 -5.62 18.68 -7.85
N LEU A 354 -5.27 18.63 -9.14
CA LEU A 354 -4.66 17.47 -9.76
C LEU A 354 -3.19 17.71 -9.97
N CYS A 355 -2.35 16.80 -9.47
CA CYS A 355 -0.91 16.88 -9.65
C CYS A 355 -0.49 15.73 -10.58
N PRO A 356 -0.34 15.97 -11.89
CA PRO A 356 -0.05 14.90 -12.83
C PRO A 356 1.44 14.58 -12.83
N ARG A 357 1.77 13.43 -13.41
CA ARG A 357 3.11 13.19 -13.93
C ARG A 357 3.29 14.06 -15.18
N ASN A 358 4.38 14.83 -15.23
CA ASN A 358 4.81 15.55 -16.44
C ASN A 358 4.95 14.64 -17.66
#